data_AF-A0A7D7Z8K2-F1
#
_entry.id   AF-A0A7D7Z8K2-F1
#
_cell.length_a   1.000
_cell.length_b   1.000
_cell.length_c   1.000
_cell.angle_alpha   90.00
_cell.angle_beta   90.00
_cell.angle_gamma   90.00
#
_symmetry.space_group_name_H-M   'P 1'
#
loop_
_entity.id
_entity.type
_entity.pdbx_description
1 polymer ?
#
loop_
_entity_poly.entity_id
_entity_poly.type
_entity_poly.pdbx_seq_one_letter_code
_entity_poly.pdbx_strand_id
1 'polypeptide(L)'
;MSAQTDLDALVDGAGKERVEAAMKIARREWGKIGSSLRMCGETGDFDRNEFMIGVIDEDVIIKSPLSCATKSVDVNSPTYYPMYFVKNLIEMDELMPERGYRTPQALYCHIELAAKAAEALGLTGTIAMGFACGYAVARTGWTAEKGLRRKRQFFLETFFEGWEKNHDWNPEWDSVGNRLKKIFDKFCQWQKDGELHERETAEDRKIKPLLV
;
A
#
# COMPACT_ATOMS: atom_id res chain seq x y z
N MET A 1 -24.22 -14.68 -11.37
CA MET A 1 -24.39 -13.24 -11.65
C MET A 1 -23.14 -12.55 -11.15
N SER A 2 -22.38 -11.90 -12.04
CA SER A 2 -21.08 -11.32 -11.72
C SER A 2 -21.24 -9.97 -11.02
N ALA A 3 -20.38 -9.67 -10.04
CA ALA A 3 -20.33 -8.38 -9.32
C ALA A 3 -20.25 -7.14 -10.24
N GLN A 4 -19.82 -7.32 -11.50
CA GLN A 4 -19.84 -6.34 -12.57
C GLN A 4 -21.23 -5.72 -12.82
N THR A 5 -22.28 -6.55 -12.79
CA THR A 5 -23.64 -6.16 -13.19
C THR A 5 -24.33 -5.26 -12.16
N ASP A 6 -23.91 -5.37 -10.89
CA ASP A 6 -24.49 -4.60 -9.79
C ASP A 6 -23.82 -3.22 -9.61
N LEU A 7 -22.52 -3.11 -9.95
CA LEU A 7 -21.81 -1.82 -9.92
C LEU A 7 -22.23 -0.89 -11.06
N ASP A 8 -22.52 -1.47 -12.23
CA ASP A 8 -22.99 -0.73 -13.40
C ASP A 8 -24.37 -0.08 -13.22
N ALA A 9 -25.15 -0.53 -12.24
CA ALA A 9 -26.47 0.01 -11.92
C ALA A 9 -26.44 1.15 -10.88
N LEU A 10 -25.31 1.35 -10.17
CA LEU A 10 -25.20 2.24 -9.01
C LEU A 10 -24.45 3.55 -9.27
N VAL A 11 -23.87 3.71 -10.46
CA VAL A 11 -23.01 4.86 -10.79
C VAL A 11 -23.57 5.56 -12.02
N ASP A 12 -23.78 6.88 -11.92
CA ASP A 12 -24.19 7.71 -13.06
C ASP A 12 -23.11 7.74 -14.16
N GLY A 13 -23.42 8.31 -15.33
CA GLY A 13 -22.48 8.34 -16.46
C GLY A 13 -21.14 8.99 -16.11
N ALA A 14 -21.15 10.04 -15.28
CA ALA A 14 -19.96 10.76 -14.85
C ALA A 14 -19.09 9.95 -13.88
N GLY A 15 -19.71 9.24 -12.94
CA GLY A 15 -19.01 8.36 -12.01
C GLY A 15 -18.37 7.15 -12.71
N LYS A 16 -18.97 6.62 -13.77
CA LYS A 16 -18.38 5.54 -14.57
C LYS A 16 -17.11 5.98 -15.29
N GLU A 17 -17.13 7.16 -15.91
CA GLU A 17 -15.95 7.74 -16.56
C GLU A 17 -14.83 7.99 -15.55
N ARG A 18 -15.18 8.50 -14.36
CA ARG A 18 -14.24 8.73 -13.26
C ARG A 18 -13.57 7.44 -12.79
N VAL A 19 -14.34 6.37 -12.61
CA VAL A 19 -13.81 5.05 -12.23
C VAL A 19 -12.86 4.50 -13.29
N GLU A 20 -13.23 4.57 -14.57
CA GLU A 20 -12.36 4.11 -15.65
C GLU A 20 -11.07 4.91 -15.76
N ALA A 21 -11.12 6.23 -15.55
CA ALA A 21 -9.93 7.07 -15.46
C ALA A 21 -9.00 6.60 -14.32
N ALA A 22 -9.55 6.38 -13.12
CA ALA A 22 -8.79 5.87 -11.99
C ALA A 22 -8.21 4.47 -12.26
N MET A 23 -8.94 3.57 -12.91
CA MET A 23 -8.45 2.22 -13.22
C MET A 23 -7.29 2.23 -14.21
N LYS A 24 -7.27 3.17 -15.17
CA LYS A 24 -6.11 3.36 -16.06
C LYS A 24 -4.87 3.79 -15.27
N ILE A 25 -5.04 4.67 -14.28
CA ILE A 25 -3.96 5.11 -13.39
C ILE A 25 -3.48 3.93 -12.54
N ALA A 26 -4.40 3.18 -11.91
CA ALA A 26 -4.08 2.01 -11.10
C ALA A 26 -3.28 0.96 -11.89
N ARG A 27 -3.71 0.64 -13.11
CA ARG A 27 -2.99 -0.29 -14.00
C ARG A 27 -1.58 0.18 -14.33
N ARG A 28 -1.40 1.49 -14.60
CA ARG A 28 -0.08 2.07 -14.86
C ARG A 28 0.84 1.94 -13.64
N GLU A 29 0.32 2.25 -12.45
CA GLU A 29 1.09 2.14 -11.21
C GLU A 29 1.36 0.69 -10.81
N TRP A 30 0.43 -0.23 -11.07
CA TRP A 30 0.66 -1.67 -10.94
C TRP A 30 1.84 -2.14 -11.77
N GLY A 31 1.94 -1.71 -13.03
CA GLY A 31 3.08 -2.04 -13.90
C GLY A 31 4.42 -1.55 -13.33
N LYS A 32 4.45 -0.35 -12.74
CA LYS A 32 5.65 0.18 -12.07
C LYS A 32 6.03 -0.64 -10.84
N ILE A 33 5.04 -1.03 -10.03
CA ILE A 33 5.25 -1.88 -8.85
C ILE A 33 5.78 -3.25 -9.29
N GLY A 34 5.15 -3.88 -10.29
CA GLY A 34 5.60 -5.15 -10.86
C GLY A 34 7.04 -5.09 -11.35
N SER A 35 7.42 -4.04 -12.10
CA SER A 35 8.82 -3.84 -12.52
C SER A 35 9.77 -3.73 -11.33
N SER A 36 9.40 -2.97 -10.29
CA SER A 36 10.25 -2.80 -9.10
C SER A 36 10.43 -4.10 -8.31
N LEU A 37 9.40 -4.95 -8.29
CA LEU A 37 9.37 -6.21 -7.57
C LEU A 37 9.79 -7.40 -8.44
N ARG A 38 10.26 -7.20 -9.68
CA ARG A 38 10.62 -8.29 -10.61
C ARG A 38 11.60 -9.31 -10.03
N MET A 39 12.50 -8.87 -9.14
CA MET A 39 13.48 -9.73 -8.49
C MET A 39 12.88 -10.57 -7.34
N CYS A 40 11.71 -10.18 -6.83
CA CYS A 40 10.95 -10.91 -5.82
C CYS A 40 10.08 -12.01 -6.44
N GLY A 41 9.67 -11.84 -7.70
CA GLY A 41 8.84 -12.78 -8.46
C GLY A 41 7.89 -12.04 -9.39
N GLU A 42 6.95 -12.78 -9.99
CA GLU A 42 5.91 -12.22 -10.85
C GLU A 42 4.67 -11.84 -10.01
N THR A 43 4.22 -10.59 -10.12
CA THR A 43 3.03 -10.09 -9.41
C THR A 43 1.72 -10.43 -10.13
N GLY A 44 1.79 -10.96 -11.35
CA GLY A 44 0.63 -11.18 -12.22
C GLY A 44 0.06 -9.90 -12.84
N ASP A 45 -1.01 -10.10 -13.61
CA ASP A 45 -1.74 -9.02 -14.29
C ASP A 45 -2.63 -8.23 -13.33
N PHE A 46 -2.87 -6.96 -13.66
CA PHE A 46 -3.77 -6.11 -12.88
C PHE A 46 -5.24 -6.58 -13.03
N ASP A 47 -5.83 -7.05 -11.93
CA ASP A 47 -7.27 -7.36 -11.87
C ASP A 47 -8.05 -6.23 -11.21
N ARG A 48 -8.95 -5.60 -11.96
CA ARG A 48 -9.83 -4.52 -11.48
C ARG A 48 -10.77 -4.97 -10.35
N ASN A 49 -11.10 -6.26 -10.27
CA ASN A 49 -12.06 -6.79 -9.30
C ASN A 49 -11.47 -6.91 -7.90
N GLU A 50 -10.14 -7.00 -7.79
CA GLU A 50 -9.44 -7.08 -6.50
C GLU A 50 -9.47 -5.77 -5.71
N PHE A 51 -9.77 -4.66 -6.38
CA PHE A 51 -9.78 -3.32 -5.80
C PHE A 51 -11.19 -2.80 -5.48
N MET A 52 -12.17 -3.72 -5.29
CA MET A 52 -13.61 -3.48 -5.06
C MET A 52 -13.97 -2.02 -4.77
N ILE A 53 -14.42 -1.33 -5.82
CA ILE A 53 -14.62 0.11 -5.85
C ILE A 53 -16.05 0.41 -5.45
N GLY A 54 -16.27 0.93 -4.24
CA GLY A 54 -17.45 1.74 -3.99
C GLY A 54 -17.20 3.14 -4.58
N VAL A 55 -18.06 3.62 -5.49
CA VAL A 55 -18.19 5.06 -5.70
C VAL A 55 -18.98 5.58 -4.51
N ILE A 56 -18.28 6.13 -3.53
CA ILE A 56 -18.91 6.71 -2.35
C ILE A 56 -19.10 8.19 -2.68
N ASP A 57 -20.31 8.56 -3.11
CA ASP A 57 -20.64 9.96 -3.40
C ASP A 57 -20.62 10.81 -2.13
N GLU A 58 -20.99 10.26 -0.98
CA GLU A 58 -20.74 10.81 0.35
C GLU A 58 -20.92 9.67 1.38
N ASP A 59 -20.18 9.72 2.49
CA ASP A 59 -20.19 8.83 3.68
C ASP A 59 -21.29 7.73 3.78
N VAL A 60 -20.88 6.45 3.91
CA VAL A 60 -21.35 5.44 4.91
C VAL A 60 -21.07 3.97 4.52
N ILE A 61 -20.33 3.29 5.40
CA ILE A 61 -20.28 1.86 5.80
C ILE A 61 -20.76 0.78 4.80
N ILE A 62 -19.82 0.01 4.25
CA ILE A 62 -20.10 -1.30 3.63
C ILE A 62 -20.26 -2.38 4.72
N LYS A 63 -21.44 -3.04 4.73
CA LYS A 63 -21.78 -4.20 5.56
C LYS A 63 -21.02 -5.45 5.10
N SER A 64 -20.46 -6.14 6.10
CA SER A 64 -19.83 -7.47 6.10
C SER A 64 -18.67 -7.72 5.11
N PRO A 65 -17.41 -7.57 5.57
CA PRO A 65 -16.24 -7.91 4.79
C PRO A 65 -15.96 -9.42 4.83
N LEU A 66 -15.89 -10.06 3.67
CA LEU A 66 -15.03 -11.23 3.51
C LEU A 66 -13.60 -10.69 3.45
N SER A 67 -12.96 -10.63 4.63
CA SER A 67 -11.57 -10.21 4.86
C SER A 67 -11.12 -8.94 4.11
N CYS A 68 -11.73 -7.81 4.43
CA CYS A 68 -11.08 -6.52 4.22
C CYS A 68 -10.00 -6.39 5.29
N ALA A 69 -8.74 -6.18 4.90
CA ALA A 69 -7.60 -5.98 5.80
C ALA A 69 -7.73 -4.76 6.74
N THR A 70 -8.87 -4.07 6.71
CA THR A 70 -9.21 -2.93 7.57
C THR A 70 -10.22 -3.25 8.68
N LYS A 71 -10.56 -4.53 8.92
CA LYS A 71 -11.29 -4.91 10.15
C LYS A 71 -10.50 -5.89 11.04
N SER A 72 -9.46 -5.36 11.67
CA SER A 72 -9.25 -5.60 13.10
C SER A 72 -9.17 -4.25 13.79
N VAL A 73 -10.23 -3.91 14.51
CA VAL A 73 -10.28 -2.73 15.38
C VAL A 73 -9.46 -3.07 16.62
N ASP A 74 -8.14 -3.06 16.48
CA ASP A 74 -7.24 -2.88 17.63
C ASP A 74 -7.04 -1.37 17.79
N VAL A 75 -6.96 -0.91 19.04
CA VAL A 75 -6.73 0.49 19.43
C VAL A 75 -5.42 1.06 18.81
N ASN A 76 -4.59 0.18 18.23
CA ASN A 76 -3.34 0.48 17.52
C ASN A 76 -3.41 0.33 15.98
N SER A 77 -4.54 -0.06 15.41
CA SER A 77 -4.70 -0.18 13.95
C SER A 77 -5.17 1.16 13.38
N PRO A 78 -4.41 1.80 12.48
CA PRO A 78 -4.85 3.03 11.84
C PRO A 78 -6.18 2.75 11.14
N THR A 79 -7.15 3.60 11.41
CA THR A 79 -8.41 3.67 10.68
C THR A 79 -8.04 4.05 9.24
N TYR A 80 -7.82 3.04 8.38
CA TYR A 80 -7.32 3.26 7.02
C TYR A 80 -8.47 3.73 6.12
N TYR A 81 -8.11 4.60 5.16
CA TYR A 81 -8.97 5.26 4.18
C TYR A 81 -9.02 4.53 2.79
N PRO A 82 -9.31 3.21 2.65
CA PRO A 82 -9.66 2.65 1.34
C PRO A 82 -10.92 3.30 0.73
N MET A 83 -11.69 4.06 1.53
CA MET A 83 -12.93 4.73 1.11
C MET A 83 -12.76 5.70 -0.06
N TYR A 84 -11.53 6.07 -0.44
CA TYR A 84 -11.26 7.05 -1.49
C TYR A 84 -10.23 6.59 -2.53
N PHE A 85 -10.06 5.29 -2.79
CA PHE A 85 -9.03 4.81 -3.73
C PHE A 85 -9.14 5.48 -5.12
N VAL A 86 -10.34 5.56 -5.69
CA VAL A 86 -10.60 6.25 -6.97
C VAL A 86 -10.22 7.73 -6.91
N LYS A 87 -10.67 8.44 -5.87
CA LYS A 87 -10.37 9.87 -5.68
C LYS A 87 -8.87 10.09 -5.50
N ASN A 88 -8.21 9.28 -4.68
CA ASN A 88 -6.77 9.37 -4.42
C ASN A 88 -5.96 9.07 -5.69
N LEU A 89 -6.38 8.12 -6.53
CA LEU A 89 -5.70 7.85 -7.80
C LEU A 89 -5.75 9.06 -8.73
N ILE A 90 -6.93 9.68 -8.85
CA ILE A 90 -7.12 10.87 -9.68
C ILE A 90 -6.30 12.04 -9.14
N GLU A 91 -6.46 12.37 -7.86
CA GLU A 91 -5.72 13.48 -7.24
C GLU A 91 -4.20 13.25 -7.26
N MET A 92 -3.75 11.99 -7.08
CA MET A 92 -2.34 11.63 -7.24
C MET A 92 -1.84 11.95 -8.65
N ASP A 93 -2.61 11.60 -9.69
CA ASP A 93 -2.23 11.81 -11.09
C ASP A 93 -2.24 13.30 -11.47
N GLU A 94 -3.23 14.05 -11.00
CA GLU A 94 -3.33 15.50 -11.18
C GLU A 94 -2.15 16.26 -10.54
N LEU A 95 -1.71 15.81 -9.36
CA LEU A 95 -0.58 16.42 -8.64
C LEU A 95 0.79 15.92 -9.12
N MET A 96 0.83 14.89 -9.97
CA MET A 96 2.07 14.25 -10.43
C MET A 96 3.04 15.23 -11.12
N PRO A 97 2.62 16.17 -12.00
CA PRO A 97 3.55 17.10 -12.66
C PRO A 97 4.25 18.07 -11.71
N GLU A 98 3.58 18.50 -10.64
CA GLU A 98 4.12 19.48 -9.68
C GLU A 98 4.88 18.81 -8.53
N ARG A 99 4.31 17.72 -7.99
CA ARG A 99 4.75 17.12 -6.73
C ARG A 99 5.31 15.71 -6.87
N GLY A 100 5.21 15.11 -8.06
CA GLY A 100 5.49 13.69 -8.27
C GLY A 100 4.71 12.83 -7.26
N TYR A 101 5.34 11.77 -6.76
CA TYR A 101 4.74 10.91 -5.73
C TYR A 101 4.76 11.48 -4.32
N ARG A 102 5.17 12.73 -4.11
CA ARG A 102 5.26 13.33 -2.78
C ARG A 102 3.92 13.88 -2.32
N THR A 103 2.91 13.02 -2.29
CA THR A 103 1.57 13.36 -1.81
C THR A 103 1.02 12.27 -0.88
N PRO A 104 0.15 12.62 0.08
CA PRO A 104 -0.59 11.62 0.86
C PRO A 104 -1.42 10.67 -0.01
N GLN A 105 -1.99 11.17 -1.11
CA GLN A 105 -2.75 10.37 -2.07
C GLN A 105 -1.90 9.27 -2.70
N ALA A 106 -0.68 9.62 -3.11
CA ALA A 106 0.28 8.64 -3.61
C ALA A 106 0.60 7.59 -2.55
N LEU A 107 0.81 7.99 -1.30
CA LEU A 107 1.09 7.05 -0.20
C LEU A 107 0.00 6.00 -0.09
N TYR A 108 -1.27 6.42 0.00
CA TYR A 108 -2.38 5.48 0.18
C TYR A 108 -2.60 4.59 -1.06
N CYS A 109 -2.49 5.15 -2.27
CA CYS A 109 -2.62 4.33 -3.48
C CYS A 109 -1.53 3.25 -3.56
N HIS A 110 -0.28 3.60 -3.22
CA HIS A 110 0.82 2.64 -3.23
C HIS A 110 0.71 1.61 -2.10
N ILE A 111 0.13 1.95 -0.94
CA ILE A 111 -0.14 0.94 0.10
C ILE A 111 -1.09 -0.12 -0.44
N GLU A 112 -2.22 0.26 -1.03
CA GLU A 112 -3.21 -0.70 -1.55
C GLU A 112 -2.61 -1.56 -2.67
N LEU A 113 -1.99 -0.93 -3.67
CA LEU A 113 -1.40 -1.64 -4.80
C LEU A 113 -0.24 -2.54 -4.37
N ALA A 114 0.65 -2.06 -3.49
CA ALA A 114 1.79 -2.86 -3.04
C ALA A 114 1.39 -3.99 -2.08
N ALA A 115 0.29 -3.83 -1.32
CA ALA A 115 -0.23 -4.91 -0.49
C ALA A 115 -0.72 -6.06 -1.38
N LYS A 116 -1.47 -5.75 -2.43
CA LYS A 116 -1.93 -6.74 -3.41
C LYS A 116 -0.78 -7.40 -4.17
N ALA A 117 0.20 -6.62 -4.60
CA ALA A 117 1.40 -7.18 -5.23
C ALA A 117 2.18 -8.10 -4.27
N ALA A 118 2.31 -7.71 -3.00
CA ALA A 118 2.93 -8.54 -1.98
C ALA A 118 2.15 -9.84 -1.70
N GLU A 119 0.82 -9.77 -1.72
CA GLU A 119 -0.08 -10.93 -1.61
C GLU A 119 0.10 -11.90 -2.79
N ALA A 120 0.16 -11.37 -4.02
CA ALA A 120 0.43 -12.17 -5.21
C ALA A 120 1.79 -12.90 -5.15
N LEU A 121 2.79 -12.29 -4.49
CA LEU A 121 4.11 -12.88 -4.27
C LEU A 121 4.16 -13.82 -3.05
N GLY A 122 3.05 -14.01 -2.33
CA GLY A 122 2.92 -14.98 -1.25
C GLY A 122 3.06 -14.44 0.18
N LEU A 123 3.14 -13.12 0.38
CA LEU A 123 2.94 -12.53 1.71
C LEU A 123 1.45 -12.54 2.06
N THR A 124 1.10 -12.51 3.34
CA THR A 124 -0.31 -12.55 3.77
C THR A 124 -0.57 -11.60 4.92
N GLY A 125 -1.81 -11.11 5.00
CA GLY A 125 -2.34 -10.35 6.13
C GLY A 125 -1.45 -9.16 6.57
N THR A 126 -1.12 -9.12 7.85
CA THR A 126 -0.37 -8.01 8.47
C THR A 126 1.10 -7.94 8.03
N ILE A 127 1.65 -9.02 7.46
CA ILE A 127 3.00 -9.02 6.87
C ILE A 127 2.97 -8.32 5.51
N ALA A 128 2.01 -8.68 4.64
CA ALA A 128 1.82 -8.01 3.35
C ALA A 128 1.55 -6.50 3.52
N MET A 129 0.67 -6.15 4.46
CA MET A 129 0.39 -4.74 4.80
C MET A 129 1.62 -4.01 5.34
N GLY A 130 2.42 -4.69 6.16
CA GLY A 130 3.70 -4.21 6.67
C GLY A 130 4.67 -3.84 5.55
N PHE A 131 4.79 -4.74 4.56
CA PHE A 131 5.63 -4.55 3.39
C PHE A 131 5.15 -3.36 2.58
N ALA A 132 3.84 -3.32 2.30
CA ALA A 132 3.22 -2.28 1.50
C ALA A 132 3.39 -0.87 2.10
N CYS A 133 3.24 -0.75 3.42
CA CYS A 133 3.47 0.53 4.12
C CYS A 133 4.91 1.00 3.99
N GLY A 134 5.89 0.12 4.18
CA GLY A 134 7.30 0.46 4.02
C GLY A 134 7.66 0.81 2.58
N TYR A 135 7.13 0.04 1.62
CA TYR A 135 7.29 0.29 0.19
C TYR A 135 6.75 1.67 -0.19
N ALA A 136 5.52 1.98 0.22
CA ALA A 136 4.87 3.24 -0.10
C ALA A 136 5.61 4.42 0.54
N VAL A 137 6.10 4.29 1.78
CA VAL A 137 6.95 5.32 2.41
C VAL A 137 8.23 5.54 1.62
N ALA A 138 8.92 4.46 1.24
CA ALA A 138 10.14 4.56 0.45
C ALA A 138 9.89 5.21 -0.92
N ARG A 139 8.77 4.88 -1.57
CA ARG A 139 8.40 5.41 -2.89
C ARG A 139 8.01 6.88 -2.87
N THR A 140 7.26 7.29 -1.85
CA THR A 140 6.59 8.60 -1.82
C THR A 140 7.32 9.63 -0.97
N GLY A 141 8.19 9.18 -0.05
CA GLY A 141 8.79 10.02 0.98
C GLY A 141 7.81 10.46 2.08
N TRP A 142 6.56 9.96 2.06
CA TRP A 142 5.55 10.26 3.08
C TRP A 142 5.45 9.14 4.12
N THR A 143 5.26 9.52 5.37
CA THR A 143 5.10 8.56 6.47
C THR A 143 3.69 8.61 7.03
N ALA A 144 2.98 7.48 7.04
CA ALA A 144 1.75 7.34 7.81
C ALA A 144 2.10 7.27 9.30
N GLU A 145 1.52 8.15 10.13
CA GLU A 145 1.93 8.37 11.52
C GLU A 145 1.72 7.15 12.45
N LYS A 146 0.83 6.21 12.12
CA LYS A 146 0.42 5.12 13.03
C LYS A 146 0.81 3.71 12.55
N GLY A 147 1.04 2.78 13.48
CA GLY A 147 0.75 1.34 13.34
C GLY A 147 1.82 0.35 12.89
N LEU A 148 2.97 0.74 12.32
CA LEU A 148 3.96 -0.24 11.77
C LEU A 148 5.41 0.29 11.79
N ARG A 149 5.82 0.97 12.87
CA ARG A 149 7.07 1.76 12.91
C ARG A 149 8.31 0.95 12.55
N ARG A 150 8.54 -0.21 13.17
CA ARG A 150 9.74 -1.04 12.93
C ARG A 150 9.83 -1.57 11.50
N LYS A 151 8.70 -2.05 10.96
CA LYS A 151 8.60 -2.51 9.57
C LYS A 151 8.93 -1.39 8.59
N ARG A 152 8.40 -0.18 8.80
CA ARG A 152 8.76 1.00 8.01
C ARG A 152 10.23 1.40 8.19
N GLN A 153 10.73 1.38 9.41
CA GLN A 153 12.11 1.71 9.73
C GLN A 153 13.09 0.82 8.95
N PHE A 154 12.79 -0.46 8.79
CA PHE A 154 13.63 -1.37 8.01
C PHE A 154 13.73 -0.97 6.52
N PHE A 155 12.63 -0.50 5.92
CA PHE A 155 12.66 0.10 4.58
C PHE A 155 13.47 1.39 4.56
N LEU A 156 13.27 2.26 5.55
CA LEU A 156 13.98 3.52 5.65
C LEU A 156 15.49 3.31 5.76
N GLU A 157 15.94 2.39 6.62
CA GLU A 157 17.34 2.04 6.74
C GLU A 157 17.87 1.43 5.43
N THR A 158 17.13 0.53 4.80
CA THR A 158 17.59 -0.10 3.55
C THR A 158 17.67 0.87 2.38
N PHE A 159 16.79 1.87 2.29
CA PHE A 159 16.76 2.82 1.17
C PHE A 159 17.49 4.14 1.43
N PHE A 160 17.50 4.60 2.67
CA PHE A 160 17.91 5.96 3.03
C PHE A 160 19.15 6.00 3.94
N GLU A 161 19.77 4.86 4.25
CA GLU A 161 21.09 4.86 4.90
C GLU A 161 22.09 5.67 4.04
N GLY A 162 22.48 6.83 4.57
CA GLY A 162 23.50 7.72 3.99
C GLY A 162 23.05 8.67 2.86
N TRP A 163 21.75 8.86 2.58
CA TRP A 163 21.29 9.72 1.46
C TRP A 163 20.17 10.70 1.87
N GLU A 164 20.44 12.01 1.77
CA GLU A 164 19.51 13.11 2.11
C GLU A 164 18.78 13.75 0.90
N LYS A 165 18.64 13.07 -0.25
CA LYS A 165 18.13 13.74 -1.47
C LYS A 165 17.07 12.98 -2.23
N ASN A 166 15.95 13.67 -2.48
CA ASN A 166 14.87 13.39 -3.43
C ASN A 166 14.96 12.08 -4.22
N HIS A 167 14.03 11.16 -3.97
CA HIS A 167 14.02 9.86 -4.64
C HIS A 167 12.82 9.73 -5.56
N ASP A 168 12.94 10.29 -6.76
CA ASP A 168 12.29 9.65 -7.89
C ASP A 168 13.14 8.43 -8.25
N TRP A 169 12.94 7.31 -7.54
CA TRP A 169 13.61 6.08 -7.94
C TRP A 169 13.00 5.58 -9.26
N ASN A 170 13.81 4.99 -10.12
CA ASN A 170 13.28 4.32 -11.30
C ASN A 170 12.96 2.86 -10.95
N PRO A 171 11.73 2.37 -11.15
CA PRO A 171 11.36 0.98 -10.87
C PRO A 171 12.12 -0.05 -11.73
N GLU A 172 12.86 0.37 -12.75
CA GLU A 172 13.67 -0.51 -13.58
C GLU A 172 15.12 -0.65 -13.11
N TRP A 173 15.56 0.16 -12.14
CA TRP A 173 16.94 0.10 -11.63
C TRP A 173 17.18 -1.19 -10.84
N ASP A 174 18.24 -1.93 -11.20
CA ASP A 174 18.65 -3.13 -10.46
C ASP A 174 18.99 -2.84 -9.00
N SER A 175 19.48 -1.64 -8.68
CA SER A 175 19.74 -1.24 -7.29
C SER A 175 18.45 -1.16 -6.45
N VAL A 176 17.34 -0.73 -7.05
CA VAL A 176 16.01 -0.71 -6.42
C VAL A 176 15.51 -2.14 -6.27
N GLY A 177 15.55 -2.93 -7.35
CA GLY A 177 15.12 -4.33 -7.34
C GLY A 177 15.87 -5.18 -6.30
N ASN A 178 17.19 -5.04 -6.20
CA ASN A 178 18.01 -5.78 -5.24
C ASN A 178 17.68 -5.40 -3.79
N ARG A 179 17.46 -4.10 -3.51
CA ARG A 179 17.04 -3.64 -2.18
C ARG A 179 15.64 -4.15 -1.83
N LEU A 180 14.70 -4.08 -2.76
CA LEU A 180 13.35 -4.61 -2.57
C LEU A 180 13.37 -6.12 -2.34
N LYS A 181 14.21 -6.87 -3.06
CA LYS A 181 14.38 -8.31 -2.86
C LYS A 181 14.88 -8.64 -1.45
N LYS A 182 15.91 -7.93 -0.98
CA LYS A 182 16.43 -8.08 0.39
C LYS A 182 15.32 -7.83 1.42
N ILE A 183 14.50 -6.81 1.21
CA ILE A 183 13.41 -6.49 2.12
C ILE A 183 12.33 -7.57 2.05
N PHE A 184 11.90 -7.97 0.86
CA PHE A 184 10.88 -8.98 0.67
C PHE A 184 11.29 -10.32 1.33
N ASP A 185 12.53 -10.75 1.16
CA ASP A 185 13.06 -11.96 1.79
C ASP A 185 12.98 -11.89 3.32
N LYS A 186 13.22 -10.71 3.91
CA LYS A 186 13.06 -10.50 5.36
C LYS A 186 11.61 -10.65 5.80
N PHE A 187 10.67 -10.12 5.02
CA PHE A 187 9.24 -10.28 5.28
C PHE A 187 8.79 -11.74 5.14
N CYS A 188 9.32 -12.49 4.16
CA CYS A 188 9.09 -13.92 4.06
C CYS A 188 9.61 -14.69 5.29
N GLN A 189 10.77 -14.31 5.83
CA GLN A 189 11.30 -14.90 7.06
C GLN A 189 10.38 -14.62 8.25
N TRP A 190 9.96 -13.36 8.43
CA TRP A 190 8.99 -12.98 9.46
C TRP A 190 7.66 -13.72 9.35
N GLN A 191 7.18 -13.97 8.13
CA GLN A 191 5.96 -14.74 7.93
C GLN A 191 6.10 -16.20 8.36
N LYS A 192 7.28 -16.80 8.13
CA LYS A 192 7.56 -18.21 8.46
C LYS A 192 7.89 -18.42 9.93
N ASP A 193 8.41 -17.39 10.59
CA ASP A 193 8.88 -17.44 11.97
C ASP A 193 8.27 -16.27 12.77
N GLY A 194 7.19 -16.57 13.48
CA GLY A 194 6.47 -15.61 14.31
C GLY A 194 7.30 -15.09 15.50
N GLU A 195 8.15 -15.93 16.10
CA GLU A 195 9.01 -15.52 17.22
C GLU A 195 10.10 -14.55 16.75
N LEU A 196 10.71 -14.82 15.59
CA LEU A 196 11.65 -13.90 14.93
C LEU A 196 10.97 -12.56 14.63
N HIS A 197 9.77 -12.60 14.05
CA HIS A 197 8.98 -11.41 13.76
C HIS A 197 8.70 -10.61 15.03
N GLU A 198 8.21 -11.24 16.10
CA GLU A 198 7.96 -10.58 17.38
C GLU A 198 9.24 -9.97 17.97
N ARG A 199 10.35 -10.71 17.99
CA ARG A 199 11.62 -10.24 18.54
C ARG A 199 12.16 -9.01 17.81
N GLU A 200 12.08 -8.98 16.49
CA GLU A 200 12.67 -7.91 15.67
C GLU A 200 11.72 -6.74 15.42
N THR A 201 10.41 -6.97 15.52
CA THR A 201 9.40 -5.91 15.39
C THR A 201 8.84 -5.44 16.72
N ALA A 202 9.28 -6.03 17.83
CA ALA A 202 8.99 -5.56 19.18
C ALA A 202 9.26 -4.05 19.25
N GLU A 203 8.19 -3.30 19.48
CA GLU A 203 8.33 -1.92 19.89
C GLU A 203 9.00 -1.95 21.26
N ASP A 204 10.14 -1.28 21.41
CA ASP A 204 10.71 -1.05 22.74
C ASP A 204 9.60 -0.37 23.55
N ARG A 205 8.95 -1.11 24.46
CA ARG A 205 7.92 -0.56 25.34
C ARG A 205 8.61 0.40 26.30
N LYS A 206 8.87 1.63 25.87
CA LYS A 206 9.03 2.79 26.74
C LYS A 206 7.80 3.66 26.63
N ILE A 207 6.73 3.22 27.27
CA ILE A 207 5.71 4.14 27.76
C ILE A 207 5.46 3.83 29.24
N LYS A 208 6.07 4.65 30.10
CA LYS A 208 5.52 5.25 31.32
C LYS A 208 6.53 6.32 31.77
N PRO A 209 6.05 7.54 32.03
CA PRO A 209 5.26 7.77 33.24
C PRO A 209 3.84 8.21 32.92
N LEU A 210 2.89 7.61 33.63
CA LEU A 210 1.77 8.39 34.16
C LEU A 210 2.36 9.26 35.26
N LEU A 211 2.13 10.58 35.19
CA LEU A 211 2.33 11.68 36.15
C LEU A 211 2.50 12.91 35.24
N VAL A 212 1.55 13.85 35.15
CA VAL A 212 0.94 14.66 36.22
C VAL A 212 -0.52 14.95 35.90
#